data_AF-A0A518HMU5-F1
#
_entry.id   AF-A0A518HMU5-F1
#
_cell.length_a   1.000
_cell.length_b   1.000
_cell.length_c   1.000
_cell.angle_alpha   90.00
_cell.angle_beta   90.00
_cell.angle_gamma   90.00
#
_symmetry.space_group_name_H-M   'P 1'
#
loop_
_entity.id
_entity.type
_entity.pdbx_description
1 polymer ?
#
loop_
_entity_poly.entity_id
_entity_poly.type
_entity_poly.pdbx_seq_one_letter_code
_entity_poly.pdbx_strand_id
1 'polypeptide(L)'
;MQSEPLKIYWRDALIGFVFTPEAHDIPWWYGVFEPTETECEVRDLLRWFHEENKNDDPDLTLAPFPEHYFEDWTLERSDGSRTDICPPIPDFDEMTIEWR
;
A
#
# COMPACT_ATOMS: atom_id res chain seq x y z
N MET A 1 -21.85 8.73 10.63
CA MET A 1 -21.67 7.55 9.76
C MET A 1 -20.19 7.38 9.60
N GLN A 2 -19.61 6.28 10.09
CA GLN A 2 -18.23 5.94 9.73
C GLN A 2 -18.28 5.44 8.29
N SER A 3 -17.55 6.08 7.38
CA SER A 3 -17.35 5.55 6.05
C SER A 3 -16.62 4.22 6.17
N GLU A 4 -17.05 3.21 5.40
CA GLU A 4 -16.33 1.94 5.35
C GLU A 4 -14.89 2.18 4.85
N PRO A 5 -13.90 1.42 5.37
CA PRO A 5 -12.52 1.59 4.96
C PRO A 5 -12.34 1.23 3.48
N LEU A 6 -11.33 1.85 2.87
CA LEU A 6 -10.82 1.37 1.58
C LEU A 6 -10.08 0.04 1.81
N LYS A 7 -10.01 -0.78 0.77
CA LYS A 7 -9.27 -2.04 0.81
C LYS A 7 -8.18 -2.03 -0.24
N ILE A 8 -6.98 -2.44 0.16
CA ILE A 8 -5.84 -2.58 -0.75
C ILE A 8 -5.69 -4.05 -1.10
N TYR A 9 -5.53 -4.30 -2.39
CA TYR A 9 -5.31 -5.62 -2.95
C TYR A 9 -4.03 -5.64 -3.77
N TRP A 10 -3.35 -6.79 -3.74
CA TRP A 10 -2.38 -7.16 -4.75
C TRP A 10 -2.93 -8.37 -5.49
N ARG A 11 -3.14 -8.23 -6.80
CA ARG A 11 -3.98 -9.14 -7.59
C ARG A 11 -5.36 -9.26 -6.94
N ASP A 12 -5.72 -10.44 -6.46
CA ASP A 12 -6.97 -10.70 -5.75
C ASP A 12 -6.78 -10.93 -4.23
N ALA A 13 -5.55 -10.81 -3.72
CA ALA A 13 -5.25 -10.98 -2.31
C ALA A 13 -5.47 -9.67 -1.56
N LEU A 14 -6.33 -9.70 -0.54
CA LEU A 14 -6.50 -8.57 0.38
C LEU A 14 -5.21 -8.38 1.19
N ILE A 15 -4.68 -7.17 1.15
CA ILE A 15 -3.43 -6.79 1.83
C ILE A 15 -3.73 -6.01 3.10
N GLY A 16 -4.70 -5.11 3.07
CA GLY A 16 -5.04 -4.30 4.24
C GLY A 16 -6.20 -3.35 4.01
N PHE A 17 -6.55 -2.66 5.08
CA PHE A 17 -7.59 -1.65 5.12
C PHE A 17 -6.98 -0.26 5.30
N VAL A 18 -7.54 0.74 4.62
CA VAL A 18 -7.14 2.13 4.78
C VAL A 18 -8.31 2.94 5.31
N PHE A 19 -8.06 3.62 6.42
CA PHE A 19 -8.98 4.52 7.08
C PHE A 19 -8.56 5.97 6.85
N THR A 20 -9.55 6.86 6.91
CA THR A 20 -9.35 8.32 6.78
C THR A 20 -8.41 8.72 5.62
N PRO A 21 -8.67 8.24 4.38
CA PRO A 21 -7.82 8.57 3.25
C PRO A 21 -7.88 10.06 2.93
N GLU A 22 -6.72 10.68 2.74
CA GLU A 22 -6.59 12.09 2.39
C GLU A 22 -5.48 12.32 1.36
N ALA A 23 -5.62 13.37 0.57
CA ALA A 23 -4.57 13.79 -0.35
C ALA A 23 -3.52 14.59 0.43
N HIS A 24 -2.28 14.13 0.41
CA HIS A 24 -1.17 14.81 1.09
C HIS A 24 -0.35 15.68 0.12
N ASP A 25 0.02 15.14 -1.05
CA ASP A 25 0.74 15.88 -2.10
C ASP A 25 0.40 15.33 -3.48
N ILE A 26 -0.63 15.89 -4.13
CA ILE A 26 -1.20 15.35 -5.38
C ILE A 26 -0.08 15.06 -6.40
N PRO A 27 0.04 13.81 -6.90
CA PRO A 27 -0.97 12.75 -6.92
C PRO A 27 -0.98 11.78 -5.73
N TRP A 28 -0.22 12.02 -4.67
CA TRP A 28 -0.08 11.12 -3.53
C TRP A 28 -1.20 11.24 -2.50
N TRP A 29 -1.65 10.08 -2.05
CA TRP A 29 -2.63 9.89 -1.00
C TRP A 29 -2.00 9.18 0.19
N TYR A 30 -2.59 9.44 1.36
CA TYR A 30 -2.17 8.91 2.64
C TYR A 30 -3.39 8.45 3.43
N GLY A 31 -3.21 7.48 4.33
CA GLY A 31 -4.25 7.10 5.28
C GLY A 31 -3.73 6.18 6.39
N VAL A 32 -4.56 5.97 7.41
CA VAL A 32 -4.27 5.03 8.50
C VAL A 32 -4.42 3.61 7.96
N PHE A 33 -3.42 2.77 8.18
CA PHE A 33 -3.31 1.45 7.57
C PHE A 33 -3.44 0.35 8.61
N GLU A 34 -4.31 -0.62 8.31
CA GLU A 34 -4.44 -1.86 9.07
C GLU A 34 -4.12 -3.05 8.15
N PRO A 35 -2.90 -3.62 8.24
CA PRO A 35 -2.51 -4.75 7.42
C PRO A 35 -3.27 -6.01 7.85
N THR A 36 -3.65 -6.83 6.88
CA THR A 36 -4.20 -8.16 7.15
C THR A 36 -3.10 -9.16 7.50
N GLU A 37 -3.47 -10.22 8.21
CA GLU A 37 -2.61 -11.38 8.47
C GLU A 37 -2.42 -12.22 7.20
N THR A 38 -1.79 -11.66 6.16
CA THR A 38 -1.48 -12.40 4.93
C THR A 38 -0.04 -12.90 4.99
N GLU A 39 0.13 -14.23 5.08
CA GLU A 39 1.41 -14.93 4.94
C GLU A 39 1.82 -14.99 3.46
N CYS A 40 2.23 -13.86 2.88
CA CYS A 40 2.63 -13.82 1.47
C CYS A 40 3.89 -13.00 1.24
N GLU A 41 4.59 -13.32 0.16
CA GLU A 41 5.81 -12.65 -0.33
C GLU A 41 5.61 -11.13 -0.56
N VAL A 42 4.36 -10.68 -0.73
CA VAL A 42 4.00 -9.25 -0.80
C VAL A 42 4.25 -8.53 0.53
N ARG A 43 4.12 -9.22 1.67
CA ARG A 43 4.45 -8.62 2.97
C ARG A 43 5.94 -8.30 3.05
N ASP A 44 6.80 -9.13 2.48
CA ASP A 44 8.24 -8.88 2.46
C ASP A 44 8.57 -7.70 1.55
N LEU A 45 7.88 -7.56 0.40
CA LEU A 45 7.96 -6.36 -0.43
C LEU A 45 7.56 -5.10 0.33
N LEU A 46 6.42 -5.13 1.03
CA LEU A 46 5.91 -3.99 1.79
C LEU A 46 6.86 -3.62 2.95
N ARG A 47 7.46 -4.62 3.61
CA ARG A 47 8.51 -4.40 4.62
C ARG A 47 9.75 -3.79 3.99
N TRP A 48 10.15 -4.25 2.82
CA TRP A 48 11.28 -3.66 2.11
C TRP A 48 11.00 -2.19 1.75
N PHE A 49 9.81 -1.85 1.22
CA PHE A 49 9.42 -0.46 1.00
C PHE A 49 9.45 0.37 2.28
N HIS A 50 8.95 -0.17 3.39
CA HIS A 50 8.98 0.50 4.68
C HIS A 50 10.42 0.84 5.13
N GLU A 51 11.35 -0.11 5.00
CA GLU A 51 12.76 0.11 5.36
C GLU A 51 13.44 1.08 4.38
N GLU A 52 13.20 0.96 3.08
CA GLU A 52 13.77 1.87 2.08
C GLU A 52 13.25 3.30 2.24
N ASN A 53 11.98 3.49 2.61
CA ASN A 53 11.43 4.82 2.84
C ASN A 53 12.10 5.56 4.02
N LYS A 54 12.80 4.84 4.91
CA LYS A 54 13.60 5.43 6.00
C LYS A 54 15.00 5.84 5.55
N ASN A 55 15.45 5.42 4.36
CA ASN A 55 16.76 5.81 3.82
C ASN A 55 16.68 7.20 3.18
N ASP A 56 17.72 8.02 3.37
CA ASP A 56 17.80 9.38 2.77
C ASP A 56 17.91 9.36 1.23
N ASP A 57 18.31 8.22 0.63
CA ASP A 57 18.43 8.01 -0.83
C ASP A 57 17.98 6.59 -1.20
N PRO A 58 16.65 6.34 -1.31
CA PRO A 58 16.12 5.02 -1.61
C PRO A 58 16.39 4.63 -3.07
N ASP A 59 17.19 3.58 -3.28
CA ASP A 59 17.43 3.02 -4.62
C ASP A 59 16.43 1.90 -4.92
N LEU A 60 15.27 2.30 -5.44
CA LEU A 60 14.22 1.36 -5.80
C LEU A 60 14.56 0.44 -6.98
N THR A 61 15.65 0.71 -7.72
CA THR A 61 16.06 -0.11 -8.87
C THR A 61 16.74 -1.41 -8.47
N LEU A 62 17.16 -1.53 -7.20
CA LEU A 62 17.82 -2.70 -6.64
C LEU A 62 16.87 -3.62 -5.86
N ALA A 63 15.56 -3.43 -6.01
CA ALA A 63 14.59 -4.20 -5.27
C ALA A 63 14.82 -5.71 -5.47
N PRO A 64 14.96 -6.52 -4.39
CA PRO A 64 15.24 -7.94 -4.50
C PRO A 64 14.00 -8.78 -4.85
N PHE A 65 13.03 -8.16 -5.54
CA PHE A 65 11.74 -8.74 -5.88
C PHE A 65 11.56 -8.77 -7.40
N PRO A 66 10.97 -9.85 -7.96
CA PRO A 66 10.59 -9.88 -9.37
C PRO A 66 9.65 -8.73 -9.78
N GLU A 67 9.73 -8.28 -11.04
CA GLU A 67 8.92 -7.16 -11.57
C GLU A 67 7.41 -7.33 -11.33
N HIS A 68 6.88 -8.55 -11.38
CA HIS A 68 5.45 -8.80 -11.19
C HIS A 68 4.92 -8.47 -9.78
N TYR A 69 5.79 -8.23 -8.79
CA TYR A 69 5.38 -7.75 -7.46
C TYR A 69 5.02 -6.27 -7.46
N PHE A 70 5.47 -5.52 -8.46
CA PHE A 70 5.23 -4.09 -8.62
C PHE A 70 3.98 -3.80 -9.46
N GLU A 71 3.29 -4.84 -9.92
CA GLU A 71 2.10 -4.79 -10.78
C GLU A 71 0.85 -5.27 -10.04
N ASP A 72 -0.33 -5.07 -10.65
CA ASP A 72 -1.63 -5.56 -10.17
C ASP A 72 -2.08 -5.05 -8.79
N TRP A 73 -1.63 -3.87 -8.38
CA TRP A 73 -2.10 -3.23 -7.16
C TRP A 73 -3.41 -2.49 -7.39
N THR A 74 -4.41 -2.76 -6.56
CA THR A 74 -5.71 -2.11 -6.67
C THR A 74 -6.25 -1.65 -5.32
N LEU A 75 -7.04 -0.57 -5.37
CA LEU A 75 -7.76 0.01 -4.25
C LEU A 75 -9.26 -0.15 -4.49
N GLU A 76 -9.97 -0.79 -3.57
CA GLU A 76 -11.42 -0.96 -3.61
C GLU A 76 -12.10 0.03 -2.65
N ARG A 77 -13.09 0.76 -3.17
CA ARG A 77 -13.95 1.66 -2.39
C ARG A 77 -15.17 0.91 -1.84
N SER A 78 -15.90 1.55 -0.92
CA SER A 78 -17.12 1.00 -0.32
C SER A 78 -18.25 0.70 -1.31
N ASP A 79 -18.26 1.38 -2.47
CA ASP A 79 -19.20 1.10 -3.56
C ASP A 79 -18.81 -0.11 -4.43
N GLY A 80 -17.69 -0.78 -4.10
CA GLY A 80 -17.14 -1.91 -4.84
C GLY A 80 -16.33 -1.52 -6.08
N SER A 81 -16.17 -0.23 -6.38
CA SER A 81 -15.30 0.22 -7.48
C SER A 81 -13.84 -0.03 -7.13
N ARG A 82 -13.07 -0.51 -8.13
CA ARG A 82 -11.62 -0.72 -8.02
C ARG A 82 -10.87 0.26 -8.91
N THR A 83 -9.75 0.76 -8.40
CA THR A 83 -8.82 1.64 -9.13
C THR A 83 -7.42 1.06 -9.04
N ASP A 84 -6.70 1.03 -10.16
CA ASP A 84 -5.29 0.64 -10.17
C ASP A 84 -4.46 1.72 -9.48
N ILE A 85 -3.50 1.28 -8.66
CA ILE A 85 -2.56 2.16 -7.95
C ILE A 85 -1.13 1.68 -8.17
N CYS A 86 -0.16 2.55 -7.92
CA CYS A 86 1.22 2.10 -7.75
C CYS A 86 1.35 1.23 -6.48
N PRO A 87 2.42 0.41 -6.36
CA PRO A 87 2.71 -0.30 -5.13
C PRO A 87 2.70 0.67 -3.95
N PRO A 88 1.88 0.40 -2.91
CA PRO A 88 1.75 1.31 -1.81
C PRO A 88 2.92 1.17 -0.85
N ILE A 89 3.26 2.25 -0.16
CA ILE A 89 4.41 2.36 0.73
C ILE A 89 3.87 2.45 2.16
N PRO A 90 3.92 1.38 2.96
CA PRO A 90 3.45 1.43 4.33
C PRO A 90 4.52 1.96 5.29
N ASP A 91 4.06 2.71 6.29
CA ASP A 91 4.81 2.93 7.52
C ASP A 91 4.23 2.05 8.62
N PHE A 92 4.94 0.97 8.96
CA PHE A 92 4.51 0.05 10.02
C PHE A 92 4.75 0.59 11.45
N ASP A 93 5.62 1.59 11.62
CA ASP A 93 5.84 2.22 12.93
C ASP A 93 4.71 3.21 13.24
N GLU A 94 4.26 3.96 12.24
CA GLU A 94 3.16 4.91 12.37
C GLU A 94 1.78 4.31 12.08
N MET A 95 1.73 3.08 11.53
CA MET A 95 0.51 2.41 11.06
C MET A 95 -0.21 3.21 9.97
N THR A 96 0.55 3.61 8.95
CA THR A 96 0.06 4.46 7.85
C THR A 96 0.46 3.86 6.50
N ILE A 97 -0.14 4.35 5.43
CA ILE A 97 0.23 3.94 4.08
C ILE A 97 0.04 5.06 3.08
N GLU A 98 0.96 5.13 2.13
CA GLU A 98 0.94 6.07 1.02
C GLU A 98 0.78 5.35 -0.31
N TRP A 99 0.06 5.96 -1.26
CA TRP A 99 -0.11 5.42 -2.61
C TRP A 99 -0.35 6.53 -3.64
N ARG A 100 -0.21 6.17 -4.92
CA ARG A 100 -0.41 7.05 -6.07
C ARG A 100 -1.31 6.41 -7.11
#